data_AF-A1YSY0-F1
#
_entry.id   AF-A1YSY0-F1
#
_cell.length_a   1.000
_cell.length_b   1.000
_cell.length_c   1.000
_cell.angle_alpha   90.00
_cell.angle_beta   90.00
_cell.angle_gamma   90.00
#
_symmetry.space_group_name_H-M   'P 1'
#
loop_
_entity.id
_entity.type
_entity.pdbx_description
1 polymer ?
#
loop_
_entity_poly.entity_id
_entity_poly.type
_entity_poly.pdbx_seq_one_letter_code
_entity_poly.pdbx_strand_id
1 'polypeptide(L)' 'KLDFGAYVDPQKQYADAVIEVLPTRLIPEDNERKVLRVRLVMKEGVKHFDPV' A
#
# COMPACT_ATOMS: atom_id res chain seq x y z
N LYS A 1 -11.77 -13.84 -1.91
CA LYS A 1 -11.18 -13.00 -0.82
C LYS A 1 -10.36 -13.84 0.16
N LEU A 2 -10.85 -15.02 0.58
CA LEU A 2 -10.09 -15.97 1.41
C LEU A 2 -8.75 -16.36 0.78
N ASP A 3 -8.74 -16.80 -0.48
CA ASP A 3 -7.48 -17.18 -1.15
C ASP A 3 -6.52 -16.01 -1.32
N PHE A 4 -7.04 -14.83 -1.64
CA PHE A 4 -6.23 -13.61 -1.74
C PHE A 4 -5.54 -13.31 -0.40
N GLY A 5 -6.28 -13.36 0.71
CA GLY A 5 -5.72 -13.15 2.04
C GLY A 5 -4.75 -14.26 2.47
N ALA A 6 -4.97 -15.49 2.02
CA ALA A 6 -4.13 -16.63 2.37
C ALA A 6 -2.83 -16.67 1.56
N TYR A 7 -2.85 -16.28 0.28
CA TYR A 7 -1.75 -16.56 -0.65
C TYR A 7 -1.15 -15.32 -1.31
N VAL A 8 -1.89 -14.21 -1.41
CA VAL A 8 -1.42 -13.00 -2.12
C VAL A 8 -1.01 -11.91 -1.14
N ASP A 9 -1.86 -11.57 -0.19
CA ASP A 9 -1.60 -10.50 0.79
C ASP A 9 -0.32 -10.70 1.62
N PRO A 10 0.02 -11.94 2.08
CA PRO A 10 1.24 -12.17 2.84
C PRO A 10 2.53 -11.84 2.08
N GLN A 11 2.51 -11.79 0.75
CA GLN A 11 3.71 -11.50 -0.05
C GLN A 11 4.24 -10.08 0.18
N LYS A 12 3.38 -9.14 0.62
CA LYS A 12 3.77 -7.75 0.91
C LYS A 12 4.87 -7.63 1.95
N GLN A 13 4.95 -8.57 2.90
CA GLN A 13 5.96 -8.52 3.97
C GLN A 13 7.40 -8.69 3.46
N TYR A 14 7.56 -9.23 2.25
CA TYR A 14 8.86 -9.47 1.62
C TYR A 14 9.24 -8.38 0.62
N ALA A 15 8.33 -7.46 0.31
CA ALA A 15 8.59 -6.38 -0.64
C ALA A 15 9.46 -5.29 0.00
N ASP A 16 10.44 -4.79 -0.76
CA ASP A 16 11.26 -3.65 -0.33
C ASP A 16 10.49 -2.32 -0.40
N ALA A 17 9.46 -2.25 -1.26
CA ALA A 17 8.52 -1.15 -1.32
C ALA A 17 7.09 -1.65 -1.61
N VAL A 18 6.10 -1.06 -0.95
CA VAL A 18 4.67 -1.32 -1.16
C VAL A 18 3.95 0.00 -1.40
N ILE A 19 3.17 0.07 -2.48
CA ILE A 19 2.25 1.17 -2.75
C ILE A 19 0.85 0.72 -2.31
N GLU A 20 0.32 1.30 -1.23
CA GLU A 20 -1.04 1.05 -0.77
C GLU A 20 -1.99 2.15 -1.24
N VAL A 21 -3.04 1.75 -1.93
CA VAL A 21 -4.09 2.65 -2.42
C VAL A 21 -5.32 2.56 -1.53
N LEU A 22 -5.67 3.66 -0.87
CA LEU A 22 -6.75 3.75 0.10
C LEU A 22 -7.76 4.84 -0.30
N PRO A 23 -9.01 4.78 0.19
CA PRO A 23 -9.93 5.91 0.07
C PRO A 23 -9.35 7.19 0.66
N THR A 24 -9.66 8.33 0.04
CA THR A 24 -9.28 9.64 0.58
C THR A 24 -9.92 9.89 1.93
N ARG A 25 -9.27 10.72 2.75
CA ARG A 25 -9.84 11.28 3.98
C ARG A 25 -10.21 12.76 3.85
N LEU A 26 -9.96 13.36 2.68
CA LEU A 26 -10.17 14.78 2.42
C LEU A 26 -11.62 15.10 2.05
N ILE A 27 -12.33 14.12 1.49
CA ILE A 27 -13.70 14.25 1.03
C ILE A 27 -14.55 13.27 1.85
N PRO A 28 -15.48 13.75 2.70
CA PRO A 28 -16.41 12.90 3.42
C PRO A 28 -17.27 12.09 2.43
N GLU A 29 -17.49 10.81 2.73
CA GLU A 29 -18.36 9.91 1.96
C GLU A 29 -18.03 9.81 0.44
N ASP A 30 -16.76 9.93 0.06
CA ASP A 30 -16.33 9.77 -1.33
C ASP A 30 -16.59 8.34 -1.85
N ASN A 31 -17.69 8.22 -2.59
CA ASN A 31 -18.10 7.00 -3.26
C ASN A 31 -17.55 6.88 -4.69
N GLU A 32 -17.08 7.99 -5.29
CA GLU A 32 -16.53 7.98 -6.65
C GLU A 32 -15.08 7.46 -6.70
N ARG A 33 -14.33 7.62 -5.60
CA ARG A 33 -12.95 7.10 -5.42
C ARG A 33 -11.97 7.58 -6.49
N LYS A 34 -12.17 8.79 -7.01
CA LYS A 34 -11.24 9.45 -7.95
C LYS A 34 -10.07 10.12 -7.22
N VAL A 35 -10.31 10.62 -6.00
CA VAL A 35 -9.26 11.16 -5.14
C VAL A 35 -8.83 10.06 -4.18
N LEU A 36 -7.55 9.72 -4.20
CA LEU A 36 -7.01 8.58 -3.47
C LEU A 36 -6.01 9.04 -2.42
N ARG A 37 -5.97 8.30 -1.31
CA ARG A 37 -4.88 8.40 -0.34
C ARG A 37 -3.92 7.25 -0.62
N VAL A 38 -2.73 7.59 -1.08
CA VAL A 38 -1.70 6.60 -1.42
C VAL A 38 -0.61 6.63 -0.35
N ARG A 39 -0.18 5.46 0.12
CA ARG A 39 1.00 5.30 0.98
C ARG A 39 2.10 4.62 0.18
N LEU A 40 3.31 5.18 0.22
CA LEU A 40 4.52 4.49 -0.18
C LEU A 40 5.21 4.00 1.09
N VAL A 41 5.19 2.69 1.32
CA VAL A 41 5.87 2.05 2.45
C VAL A 41 7.19 1.50 1.91
N MET A 42 8.31 1.96 2.45
CA MET A 42 9.65 1.58 2.03
C MET A 42 10.38 0.91 3.19
N LYS A 43 11.05 -0.20 2.90
CA LYS A 43 11.80 -0.95 3.90
C LYS A 43 13.15 -0.30 4.14
N GLU A 44 13.45 -0.06 5.41
CA GLU A 44 14.75 0.46 5.85
C GLU A 44 15.86 -0.58 5.76
N GLY A 45 17.10 -0.12 5.58
CA GLY A 45 18.30 -0.96 5.63
C GLY A 45 18.47 -1.92 4.45
N VAL A 46 17.71 -1.73 3.36
CA VAL A 46 17.90 -2.49 2.11
C VAL A 46 19.13 -1.93 1.39
N LYS A 47 20.09 -2.82 1.07
CA LYS A 47 21.34 -2.41 0.43
C LYS A 47 21.05 -1.73 -0.92
N HIS A 48 21.66 -0.57 -1.15
CA HIS A 48 21.48 0.25 -2.37
C HIS A 48 20.07 0.82 -2.55
N PHE A 49 19.30 0.92 -1.46
CA PHE A 49 17.98 1.51 -1.48
C PHE A 49 17.83 2.49 -0.30
N ASP A 50 17.72 3.78 -0.63
CA ASP A 50 17.53 4.87 0.32
C ASP A 50 16.06 5.33 0.28
N PRO A 51 15.26 5.08 1.33
CA PRO A 51 13.87 5.52 1.40
C PRO A 51 13.72 7.06 1.27
N VAL A 52 12.67 7.52 0.56
CA VAL A 52 12.37 8.95 0.31
C VAL A 52 11.53 9.63 1.38
#